data_AF-A0A965KLN8-F1
#
_entry.id   AF-A0A965KLN8-F1
#
_cell.length_a   1.000
_cell.length_b   1.000
_cell.length_c   1.000
_cell.angle_alpha   90.00
_cell.angle_beta   90.00
_cell.angle_gamma   90.00
#
_symmetry.space_group_name_H-M   'P 1'
#
loop_
_entity.id
_entity.type
_entity.pdbx_description
1 polymer ?
#
loop_
_entity_poly.entity_id
_entity_poly.type
_entity_poly.pdbx_seq_one_letter_code
_entity_poly.pdbx_strand_id
1 'polypeptide(L)'
;MASVLRFALLCLAAAGAFASDDPLATAIGHAKAHPQGDAPASFVAADFRGDLRDLPIGVFDSGVGGLTVLEALKAHDRHHNLTGAEGADGVPDFAGERFVYFGDQANMPYGNYSAVGRTDFLRELILRDALFLLGRRQATGEKPPVKAIVIACNTATAYGLEDLRAAVKAWGIPVIVIGVVEAGAQGLAETADGAQGGVAV
;
A
#
# COMPACT_ATOMS: atom_id res chain seq x y z
N MET A 1 -53.45 1.60 37.06
CA MET A 1 -52.10 1.04 37.31
C MET A 1 -51.80 -0.08 36.33
N ALA A 2 -51.55 0.26 35.06
CA ALA A 2 -51.21 -0.71 34.02
C ALA A 2 -50.55 0.01 32.83
N SER A 3 -49.25 0.33 32.92
CA SER A 3 -48.47 0.69 31.72
C SER A 3 -46.93 0.62 31.90
N VAL A 4 -46.41 -0.18 32.83
CA VAL A 4 -44.96 -0.28 33.05
C VAL A 4 -44.53 -1.74 33.08
N LEU A 5 -44.83 -2.48 32.01
CA LEU A 5 -44.28 -3.82 31.83
C LEU A 5 -44.29 -4.24 30.35
N ARG A 6 -43.57 -3.49 29.50
CA ARG A 6 -43.38 -3.89 28.10
C ARG A 6 -42.02 -3.53 27.49
N PHE A 7 -41.03 -3.18 28.30
CA PHE A 7 -39.72 -2.71 27.80
C PHE A 7 -38.52 -3.45 28.40
N ALA A 8 -38.67 -4.76 28.65
CA ALA A 8 -37.57 -5.57 29.18
C ALA A 8 -37.61 -6.99 28.63
N LEU A 9 -37.66 -7.15 27.31
CA LEU A 9 -37.38 -8.44 26.67
C LEU A 9 -37.11 -8.31 25.17
N LEU A 10 -36.14 -7.49 24.76
CA LEU A 10 -35.67 -7.49 23.36
C LEU A 10 -34.22 -7.01 23.18
N CYS A 11 -33.30 -7.44 24.05
CA CYS A 11 -31.86 -7.21 23.87
C CYS A 11 -31.03 -8.46 24.21
N LEU A 12 -31.49 -9.66 23.82
CA LEU A 12 -30.69 -10.88 23.89
C LEU A 12 -30.79 -11.65 22.56
N ALA A 13 -30.09 -11.13 21.55
CA ALA A 13 -29.59 -11.79 20.34
C ALA A 13 -28.99 -10.67 19.47
N ALA A 14 -27.74 -10.62 19.07
CA ALA A 14 -26.67 -11.59 19.07
C ALA A 14 -25.37 -10.87 19.46
N ALA A 15 -24.70 -11.33 20.52
CA ALA A 15 -23.26 -11.20 20.59
C ALA A 15 -22.70 -12.23 19.59
N GLY A 16 -22.83 -11.92 18.30
CA GLY A 16 -22.02 -12.58 17.28
C GLY A 16 -20.58 -12.26 17.63
N ALA A 17 -19.77 -13.30 17.81
CA ALA A 17 -18.33 -13.14 17.80
C ALA A 17 -18.00 -12.32 16.54
N PHE A 18 -17.44 -11.11 16.72
CA PHE A 18 -16.72 -10.47 15.63
C PHE A 18 -15.52 -11.38 15.36
N ALA A 19 -15.69 -12.38 14.50
CA ALA A 19 -14.57 -12.84 13.71
C ALA A 19 -14.03 -11.56 13.07
N SER A 20 -12.79 -11.18 13.38
CA SER A 20 -12.14 -10.17 12.55
C SER A 20 -12.09 -10.78 11.16
N ASP A 21 -12.95 -10.30 10.27
CA ASP A 21 -12.90 -10.68 8.87
C ASP A 21 -11.48 -10.38 8.38
N ASP A 22 -10.83 -11.36 7.76
CA ASP A 22 -9.46 -11.24 7.27
C ASP A 22 -9.29 -9.92 6.49
N PRO A 23 -8.37 -9.02 6.88
CA PRO A 23 -8.23 -7.70 6.27
C PRO A 23 -8.12 -7.74 4.74
N LEU A 24 -7.40 -8.73 4.20
CA LEU A 24 -7.24 -8.93 2.77
C LEU A 24 -8.57 -9.27 2.09
N ALA A 25 -9.31 -10.27 2.60
CA ALA A 25 -10.62 -10.63 2.06
C ALA A 25 -11.60 -9.44 2.10
N THR A 26 -11.60 -8.67 3.19
CA THR A 26 -12.42 -7.47 3.34
C THR A 26 -12.05 -6.40 2.31
N ALA A 27 -10.76 -6.11 2.12
CA ALA A 27 -10.30 -5.13 1.13
C ALA A 27 -10.66 -5.56 -0.31
N ILE A 28 -10.50 -6.84 -0.63
CA ILE A 28 -10.88 -7.39 -1.94
C ILE A 28 -12.38 -7.24 -2.18
N GLY A 29 -13.20 -7.62 -1.20
CA GLY A 29 -14.66 -7.51 -1.27
C GLY A 29 -15.12 -6.06 -1.41
N HIS A 30 -14.55 -5.16 -0.61
CA HIS A 30 -14.87 -3.73 -0.62
C HIS A 30 -14.62 -3.09 -1.98
N ALA A 31 -13.45 -3.30 -2.59
CA ALA A 31 -13.15 -2.73 -3.90
C ALA A 31 -14.06 -3.29 -5.00
N LYS A 32 -14.42 -4.59 -4.93
CA LYS A 32 -15.36 -5.21 -5.89
C LYS A 32 -16.79 -4.67 -5.74
N ALA A 33 -17.20 -4.31 -4.52
CA ALA A 33 -18.50 -3.71 -4.26
C ALA A 33 -18.61 -2.25 -4.75
N HIS A 34 -17.48 -1.56 -4.95
CA HIS A 34 -17.42 -0.16 -5.35
C HIS A 34 -16.62 0.02 -6.66
N PRO A 35 -17.06 -0.59 -7.79
CA PRO A 35 -16.28 -0.62 -9.02
C PRO A 35 -16.13 0.75 -9.71
N GLN A 36 -16.92 1.73 -9.28
CA GLN A 36 -16.89 3.11 -9.78
C GLN A 36 -16.00 4.03 -8.94
N GLY A 37 -15.29 3.51 -7.93
CA GLY A 37 -14.45 4.33 -7.05
C GLY A 37 -15.27 5.30 -6.18
N ASP A 38 -16.55 5.00 -5.96
CA ASP A 38 -17.55 5.88 -5.33
C ASP A 38 -17.53 5.82 -3.80
N ALA A 39 -16.69 4.97 -3.21
CA ALA A 39 -16.43 4.92 -1.77
C ALA A 39 -14.98 5.33 -1.41
N PRO A 40 -14.72 5.72 -0.15
CA PRO A 40 -13.35 5.76 0.37
C PRO A 40 -12.64 4.42 0.18
N ALA A 41 -11.31 4.44 0.02
CA ALA A 41 -10.50 3.25 -0.21
C ALA A 41 -11.06 2.35 -1.35
N SER A 42 -11.41 2.95 -2.48
CA SER A 42 -11.85 2.22 -3.68
C SER A 42 -11.25 2.85 -4.94
N PHE A 43 -11.25 2.11 -6.04
CA PHE A 43 -10.68 2.54 -7.31
C PHE A 43 -11.49 2.01 -8.48
N VAL A 44 -11.25 2.59 -9.67
CA VAL A 44 -11.90 2.18 -10.91
C VAL A 44 -10.94 1.27 -11.68
N ALA A 45 -11.23 -0.03 -11.76
CA ALA A 45 -10.35 -0.99 -12.44
C ALA A 45 -10.16 -0.69 -13.94
N ALA A 46 -11.10 0.01 -14.56
CA ALA A 46 -11.00 0.42 -15.96
C ALA A 46 -9.86 1.44 -16.21
N ASP A 47 -9.40 2.14 -15.19
CA ASP A 47 -8.29 3.11 -15.28
C ASP A 47 -6.96 2.45 -15.61
N PHE A 48 -6.88 1.14 -15.35
CA PHE A 48 -5.71 0.32 -15.61
C PHE A 48 -5.83 -0.48 -16.91
N ARG A 49 -6.81 -0.16 -17.76
CA ARG A 49 -6.98 -0.75 -19.09
C ARG A 49 -6.34 0.17 -20.13
N GLY A 50 -5.27 -0.29 -20.77
CA GLY A 50 -4.61 0.42 -21.87
C GLY A 50 -3.18 0.80 -21.53
N ASP A 51 -2.72 1.92 -22.10
CA ASP A 51 -1.38 2.43 -21.90
C ASP A 51 -1.26 3.14 -20.54
N LEU A 52 -0.42 2.61 -19.67
CA LEU A 52 -0.24 3.12 -18.30
C LEU A 52 1.00 4.02 -18.18
N ARG A 53 1.76 4.23 -19.26
CA ARG A 53 3.06 4.96 -19.20
C ARG A 53 2.94 6.33 -18.54
N ASP A 54 1.83 7.02 -18.80
CA ASP A 54 1.60 8.35 -18.26
C ASP A 54 1.07 8.36 -16.83
N LEU A 55 0.74 7.23 -16.21
CA LEU A 55 0.35 7.19 -14.80
C LEU A 55 1.58 7.30 -13.88
N PRO A 56 1.49 7.99 -12.73
CA PRO A 56 2.59 8.10 -11.79
C PRO A 56 2.90 6.79 -11.05
N ILE A 57 4.07 6.76 -10.41
CA ILE A 57 4.42 5.79 -9.37
C ILE A 57 3.90 6.29 -8.03
N GLY A 58 3.15 5.46 -7.31
CA GLY A 58 2.72 5.71 -5.95
C GLY A 58 3.79 5.28 -4.97
N VAL A 59 4.11 6.11 -3.99
CA VAL A 59 5.02 5.79 -2.90
C VAL A 59 4.28 6.06 -1.60
N PHE A 60 4.22 5.08 -0.69
CA PHE A 60 3.62 5.35 0.62
C PHE A 60 4.46 4.85 1.79
N ASP A 61 4.31 5.55 2.90
CA ASP A 61 4.89 5.24 4.20
C ASP A 61 3.89 5.59 5.31
N SER A 62 4.15 5.11 6.52
CA SER A 62 3.42 5.51 7.72
C SER A 62 3.54 7.02 8.01
N GLY A 63 4.53 7.73 7.47
CA GLY A 63 4.68 9.17 7.68
C GLY A 63 5.55 9.84 6.63
N VAL A 64 6.52 10.65 7.09
CA VAL A 64 7.47 11.37 6.22
C VAL A 64 8.82 10.65 6.04
N GLY A 65 9.07 9.57 6.79
CA GLY A 65 10.34 8.84 6.73
C GLY A 65 10.61 8.25 5.35
N GLY A 66 9.56 7.79 4.67
CA GLY A 66 9.59 7.27 3.31
C GLY A 66 10.00 8.27 2.23
N LEU A 67 10.10 9.57 2.54
CA LEU A 67 10.66 10.55 1.60
C LEU A 67 12.11 10.24 1.24
N THR A 68 12.86 9.56 2.11
CA THR A 68 14.22 9.07 1.82
C THR A 68 14.23 8.05 0.67
N VAL A 69 13.23 7.18 0.59
CA VAL A 69 13.06 6.21 -0.50
C VAL A 69 12.67 6.94 -1.79
N LEU A 70 11.77 7.92 -1.71
CA LEU A 70 11.40 8.73 -2.87
C LEU A 70 12.60 9.53 -3.41
N GLU A 71 13.41 10.11 -2.53
CA GLU A 71 14.64 10.82 -2.91
C GLU A 71 15.63 9.88 -3.60
N ALA A 72 15.84 8.68 -3.03
CA ALA A 72 16.70 7.66 -3.63
C ALA A 72 16.20 7.23 -5.02
N LEU A 73 14.90 7.02 -5.22
CA LEU A 73 14.32 6.72 -6.54
C LEU A 73 14.57 7.84 -7.55
N LYS A 74 14.39 9.10 -7.14
CA LYS A 74 14.58 10.26 -8.03
C LYS A 74 16.04 10.50 -8.41
N ALA A 75 16.98 10.04 -7.59
CA ALA A 75 18.41 10.17 -7.82
C ALA A 75 19.05 8.87 -8.38
N HIS A 76 18.28 7.80 -8.53
CA HIS A 76 18.79 6.50 -8.97
C HIS A 76 19.26 6.58 -10.43
N ASP A 77 20.52 6.25 -10.68
CA ASP A 77 21.14 6.21 -12.01
C ASP A 77 22.07 4.99 -12.05
N ARG A 78 21.52 3.84 -12.42
CA ARG A 78 22.23 2.55 -12.48
C ARG A 78 22.23 1.95 -13.88
N HIS A 79 21.36 2.43 -14.76
CA HIS A 79 21.21 1.89 -16.10
C HIS A 79 21.27 3.00 -17.13
N HIS A 80 21.79 2.68 -18.31
CA HIS A 80 21.76 3.60 -19.41
C HIS A 80 20.34 3.65 -19.99
N ASN A 81 19.68 4.78 -19.85
CA ASN A 81 18.26 5.01 -20.17
C ASN A 81 17.86 4.68 -21.62
N LEU A 82 18.81 4.74 -22.56
CA LEU A 82 18.56 4.44 -23.97
C LEU A 82 18.74 2.96 -24.32
N THR A 83 19.67 2.27 -23.66
CA THR A 83 20.04 0.89 -24.04
C THR A 83 19.52 -0.15 -23.06
N GLY A 84 19.16 0.26 -21.83
CA GLY A 84 18.79 -0.61 -20.72
C GLY A 84 19.96 -1.42 -20.15
N ALA A 85 21.19 -1.17 -20.60
CA ALA A 85 22.37 -1.84 -20.07
C ALA A 85 22.73 -1.30 -18.69
N GLU A 86 23.36 -2.14 -17.86
CA GLU A 86 23.94 -1.70 -16.59
C GLU A 86 25.05 -0.67 -16.83
N GLY A 87 25.09 0.37 -16.00
CA GLY A 87 26.01 1.50 -16.07
C GLY A 87 25.29 2.83 -16.15
N ALA A 88 25.64 3.75 -15.26
CA ALA A 88 25.07 5.09 -15.19
C ALA A 88 25.36 5.91 -16.46
N ASP A 89 24.39 6.73 -16.89
CA ASP A 89 24.54 7.63 -18.05
C ASP A 89 24.47 9.13 -17.69
N GLY A 90 24.35 9.44 -16.39
CA GLY A 90 24.28 10.80 -15.87
C GLY A 90 22.85 11.36 -15.84
N VAL A 91 21.85 10.56 -16.22
CA VAL A 91 20.43 10.91 -16.14
C VAL A 91 19.74 9.88 -15.22
N PRO A 92 18.99 10.29 -14.19
CA PRO A 92 18.30 9.33 -13.33
C PRO A 92 17.37 8.41 -14.12
N ASP A 93 17.40 7.11 -13.80
CA ASP A 93 16.62 6.03 -14.42
C ASP A 93 15.11 6.35 -14.44
N PHE A 94 14.64 7.09 -13.45
CA PHE A 94 13.25 7.50 -13.28
C PHE A 94 12.99 8.99 -13.59
N ALA A 95 13.87 9.65 -14.35
CA ALA A 95 13.74 11.09 -14.66
C ALA A 95 12.43 11.44 -15.41
N GLY A 96 11.89 10.52 -16.20
CA GLY A 96 10.61 10.68 -16.90
C GLY A 96 9.37 10.39 -16.05
N GLU A 97 9.54 9.91 -14.81
CA GLU A 97 8.42 9.47 -13.97
C GLU A 97 7.81 10.61 -13.16
N ARG A 98 6.50 10.49 -12.94
CA ARG A 98 5.78 11.30 -11.94
C ARG A 98 5.54 10.46 -10.70
N PHE A 99 5.51 11.12 -9.54
CA PHE A 99 5.31 10.45 -8.26
C PHE A 99 4.10 11.01 -7.51
N VAL A 100 3.36 10.12 -6.85
CA VAL A 100 2.37 10.48 -5.83
C VAL A 100 2.86 9.90 -4.52
N TYR A 101 3.21 10.76 -3.57
CA TYR A 101 3.60 10.36 -2.23
C TYR A 101 2.40 10.40 -1.29
N PHE A 102 2.20 9.35 -0.49
CA PHE A 102 1.20 9.30 0.57
C PHE A 102 1.86 8.93 1.91
N GLY A 103 1.71 9.79 2.92
CA GLY A 103 2.18 9.53 4.27
C GLY A 103 1.01 9.42 5.23
N ASP A 104 0.81 8.26 5.86
CA ASP A 104 -0.31 8.00 6.78
C ASP A 104 -0.04 8.53 8.21
N GLN A 105 0.26 9.83 8.29
CA GLN A 105 0.63 10.53 9.52
C GLN A 105 -0.43 10.41 10.63
N ALA A 106 -1.69 10.15 10.28
CA ALA A 106 -2.77 10.01 11.24
C ALA A 106 -2.70 8.69 12.03
N ASN A 107 -2.06 7.66 11.48
CA ASN A 107 -1.95 6.33 12.11
C ASN A 107 -0.50 5.93 12.41
N MET A 108 0.46 6.84 12.28
CA MET A 108 1.84 6.58 12.69
C MET A 108 1.98 6.47 14.23
N PRO A 109 2.98 5.72 14.74
CA PRO A 109 3.94 4.88 14.02
C PRO A 109 3.44 3.44 13.85
N TYR A 110 3.64 2.88 12.66
CA TYR A 110 3.20 1.51 12.33
C TYR A 110 3.90 0.42 13.16
N GLY A 111 5.13 0.66 13.60
CA GLY A 111 5.90 -0.30 14.39
C GLY A 111 5.26 -0.71 15.73
N ASN A 112 4.32 0.09 16.26
CA ASN A 112 3.72 -0.18 17.56
C ASN A 112 2.55 -1.20 17.51
N TYR A 113 1.95 -1.43 16.34
CA TYR A 113 0.69 -2.18 16.26
C TYR A 113 0.85 -3.66 16.59
N SER A 114 1.92 -4.31 16.12
CA SER A 114 2.15 -5.74 16.37
C SER A 114 2.39 -6.02 17.86
N ALA A 115 3.15 -5.16 18.54
CA ALA A 115 3.46 -5.27 19.96
C ALA A 115 2.22 -5.20 20.86
N VAL A 116 1.13 -4.57 20.40
CA VAL A 116 -0.14 -4.45 21.12
C VAL A 116 -1.24 -5.36 20.55
N GLY A 117 -0.87 -6.37 19.76
CA GLY A 117 -1.81 -7.36 19.22
C GLY A 117 -2.77 -6.80 18.18
N ARG A 118 -2.41 -5.73 17.47
CA ARG A 118 -3.23 -5.06 16.44
C ARG A 118 -2.68 -5.26 15.02
N THR A 119 -2.07 -6.40 14.75
CA THR A 119 -1.50 -6.71 13.43
C THR A 119 -2.53 -6.68 12.31
N ASP A 120 -3.74 -7.21 12.51
CA ASP A 120 -4.77 -7.19 11.48
C ASP A 120 -5.24 -5.77 11.15
N PHE A 121 -5.32 -4.90 12.15
CA PHE A 121 -5.63 -3.49 11.92
C PHE A 121 -4.49 -2.77 11.17
N LEU A 122 -3.23 -3.11 11.44
CA LEU A 122 -2.10 -2.62 10.64
C LEU A 122 -2.22 -3.08 9.18
N ARG A 123 -2.53 -4.37 8.94
CA ARG A 123 -2.76 -4.91 7.58
C ARG A 123 -3.90 -4.16 6.86
N GLU A 124 -4.99 -3.88 7.58
CA GLU A 124 -6.12 -3.09 7.07
C GLU A 124 -5.69 -1.68 6.64
N LEU A 125 -4.90 -0.97 7.47
CA LEU A 125 -4.38 0.35 7.13
C LEU A 125 -3.53 0.30 5.85
N ILE A 126 -2.60 -0.65 5.76
CA ILE A 126 -1.72 -0.83 4.58
C ILE A 126 -2.53 -1.06 3.30
N LEU A 127 -3.59 -1.89 3.37
CA LEU A 127 -4.50 -2.13 2.25
C LEU A 127 -5.26 -0.86 1.85
N ARG A 128 -5.70 -0.06 2.83
CA ARG A 128 -6.40 1.21 2.58
C ARG A 128 -5.51 2.26 1.95
N ASP A 129 -4.24 2.34 2.35
CA ASP A 129 -3.26 3.26 1.79
C ASP A 129 -2.99 2.95 0.31
N ALA A 130 -2.84 1.67 -0.02
CA ALA A 130 -2.72 1.24 -1.41
C ALA A 130 -3.99 1.53 -2.21
N LEU A 131 -5.18 1.26 -1.65
CA LEU A 131 -6.45 1.58 -2.29
C LEU A 131 -6.62 3.10 -2.52
N PHE A 132 -6.16 3.93 -1.59
CA PHE A 132 -6.08 5.37 -1.79
C PHE A 132 -5.20 5.70 -2.99
N LEU A 133 -3.98 5.15 -3.08
CA LEU A 133 -3.08 5.38 -4.22
C LEU A 133 -3.68 4.91 -5.55
N LEU A 134 -4.38 3.77 -5.58
CA LEU A 134 -5.07 3.26 -6.76
C LEU A 134 -6.29 4.09 -7.16
N GLY A 135 -6.96 4.75 -6.21
CA GLY A 135 -8.15 5.56 -6.45
C GLY A 135 -7.84 6.96 -6.99
N ARG A 136 -8.88 7.68 -7.41
CA ARG A 136 -8.77 9.08 -7.85
C ARG A 136 -9.02 10.09 -6.74
N ARG A 137 -9.55 9.65 -5.60
CA ARG A 137 -10.04 10.54 -4.55
C ARG A 137 -8.88 11.06 -3.72
N GLN A 138 -8.96 12.32 -3.34
CA GLN A 138 -8.17 12.91 -2.26
C GLN A 138 -9.03 13.90 -1.46
N ALA A 139 -8.48 14.46 -0.38
CA ALA A 139 -9.24 15.35 0.50
C ALA A 139 -9.88 16.54 -0.25
N THR A 140 -9.18 17.06 -1.27
CA THR A 140 -9.65 18.15 -2.12
C THR A 140 -9.43 17.82 -3.59
N GLY A 141 -10.52 17.67 -4.33
CA GLY A 141 -10.48 17.33 -5.76
C GLY A 141 -10.04 15.89 -6.03
N GLU A 142 -9.35 15.70 -7.15
CA GLU A 142 -8.93 14.39 -7.63
C GLU A 142 -7.41 14.33 -7.86
N LYS A 143 -6.87 13.12 -7.74
CA LYS A 143 -5.51 12.76 -8.11
C LYS A 143 -5.54 11.64 -9.16
N PRO A 144 -4.47 11.47 -9.95
CA PRO A 144 -4.38 10.29 -10.82
C PRO A 144 -4.23 8.99 -10.01
N PRO A 145 -4.71 7.85 -10.55
CA PRO A 145 -4.33 6.53 -10.07
C PRO A 145 -2.85 6.24 -10.40
N VAL A 146 -2.24 5.24 -9.77
CA VAL A 146 -0.80 4.94 -9.91
C VAL A 146 -0.54 3.62 -10.64
N LYS A 147 0.44 3.57 -11.55
CA LYS A 147 0.80 2.34 -12.30
C LYS A 147 1.61 1.34 -11.49
N ALA A 148 2.30 1.81 -10.47
CA ALA A 148 3.11 1.01 -9.56
C ALA A 148 3.01 1.58 -8.15
N ILE A 149 3.21 0.72 -7.15
CA ILE A 149 3.22 1.09 -5.74
C ILE A 149 4.55 0.66 -5.14
N VAL A 150 5.24 1.61 -4.50
CA VAL A 150 6.40 1.39 -3.67
C VAL A 150 5.98 1.56 -2.21
N ILE A 151 6.10 0.49 -1.43
CA ILE A 151 5.93 0.53 0.02
C ILE A 151 7.26 0.99 0.62
N ALA A 152 7.37 2.29 0.91
CA ALA A 152 8.59 2.88 1.45
C ALA A 152 8.79 2.59 2.96
N CYS A 153 7.74 2.15 3.66
CA CYS A 153 7.82 1.75 5.06
C CYS A 153 8.33 0.30 5.20
N ASN A 154 9.37 0.09 6.01
CA ASN A 154 9.84 -1.25 6.36
C ASN A 154 8.74 -2.06 7.05
N THR A 155 8.08 -1.48 8.06
CA THR A 155 6.99 -2.15 8.79
C THR A 155 5.83 -2.47 7.86
N ALA A 156 5.37 -1.54 7.01
CA ALA A 156 4.29 -1.86 6.08
C ALA A 156 4.69 -2.94 5.08
N THR A 157 5.95 -2.95 4.63
CA THR A 157 6.46 -4.00 3.74
C THR A 157 6.39 -5.36 4.43
N ALA A 158 6.91 -5.46 5.66
CA ALA A 158 6.98 -6.73 6.38
C ALA A 158 5.61 -7.34 6.73
N TYR A 159 4.60 -6.49 6.96
CA TYR A 159 3.27 -6.95 7.36
C TYR A 159 2.25 -6.99 6.21
N GLY A 160 2.46 -6.28 5.10
CA GLY A 160 1.41 -6.08 4.08
C GLY A 160 1.82 -6.24 2.61
N LEU A 161 3.11 -6.47 2.27
CA LEU A 161 3.54 -6.63 0.87
C LEU A 161 2.80 -7.78 0.16
N GLU A 162 2.73 -8.95 0.81
CA GLU A 162 2.09 -10.14 0.23
C GLU A 162 0.57 -9.98 0.13
N ASP A 163 -0.07 -9.33 1.10
CA ASP A 163 -1.50 -8.98 1.02
C ASP A 163 -1.78 -8.05 -0.17
N LEU A 164 -0.95 -7.03 -0.38
CA LEU A 164 -1.11 -6.11 -1.51
C LEU A 164 -0.91 -6.81 -2.85
N ARG A 165 0.10 -7.68 -2.98
CA ARG A 165 0.31 -8.51 -4.18
C ARG A 165 -0.88 -9.41 -4.44
N ALA A 166 -1.41 -10.06 -3.40
CA ALA A 166 -2.59 -10.92 -3.50
C ALA A 166 -3.85 -10.13 -3.87
N ALA A 167 -4.06 -8.94 -3.29
CA ALA A 167 -5.19 -8.08 -3.57
C ALA A 167 -5.17 -7.58 -5.02
N VAL A 168 -4.02 -7.07 -5.50
CA VAL A 168 -3.83 -6.62 -6.89
C VAL A 168 -4.12 -7.76 -7.88
N LYS A 169 -3.61 -8.97 -7.60
CA LYS A 169 -3.91 -10.15 -8.41
C LYS A 169 -5.40 -10.47 -8.41
N ALA A 170 -6.06 -10.42 -7.25
CA ALA A 170 -7.49 -10.69 -7.12
C ALA A 170 -8.39 -9.63 -7.79
N TRP A 171 -7.90 -8.40 -7.92
CA TRP A 171 -8.54 -7.31 -8.66
C TRP A 171 -8.30 -7.37 -10.17
N GLY A 172 -7.30 -8.13 -10.62
CA GLY A 172 -6.99 -8.32 -12.03
C GLY A 172 -6.45 -7.05 -12.70
N ILE A 173 -5.69 -6.23 -11.97
CA ILE A 173 -5.04 -5.03 -12.50
C ILE A 173 -3.52 -5.26 -12.62
N PRO A 174 -2.84 -4.67 -13.63
CA PRO A 174 -1.41 -4.87 -13.89
C PRO A 174 -0.50 -3.99 -13.03
N VAL A 175 -0.93 -3.62 -11.82
CA VAL A 175 -0.14 -2.75 -10.94
C VAL A 175 0.99 -3.57 -10.31
N ILE A 176 2.20 -3.03 -10.30
CA ILE A 176 3.35 -3.68 -9.67
C ILE A 176 3.48 -3.14 -8.25
N VAL A 177 3.70 -4.03 -7.27
CA VAL A 177 3.93 -3.66 -5.86
C VAL A 177 5.33 -4.09 -5.43
N ILE A 178 6.12 -3.13 -4.98
CA ILE A 178 7.52 -3.29 -4.57
C ILE A 178 7.64 -2.87 -3.10
N GLY A 179 8.33 -3.68 -2.29
CA GLY A 179 8.62 -3.37 -0.90
C GLY A 179 10.12 -3.16 -0.66
N VAL A 180 10.44 -2.32 0.33
CA VAL A 180 11.84 -1.95 0.63
C VAL A 180 12.66 -3.03 1.34
N VAL A 181 12.00 -3.98 2.03
CA VAL A 181 12.70 -5.07 2.75
C VAL A 181 13.37 -6.04 1.77
N GLU A 182 12.65 -6.50 0.75
CA GLU A 182 13.21 -7.38 -0.28
C GLU A 182 14.31 -6.67 -1.08
N ALA A 183 14.10 -5.39 -1.42
CA ALA A 183 15.10 -4.58 -2.11
C ALA A 183 16.39 -4.42 -1.28
N GLY A 184 16.27 -4.18 0.03
CA GLY A 184 17.42 -4.12 0.93
C GLY A 184 18.15 -5.46 1.06
N ALA A 185 17.40 -6.57 1.16
CA ALA A 185 17.98 -7.91 1.22
C ALA A 185 18.72 -8.28 -0.07
N GLN A 186 18.15 -7.93 -1.23
CA GLN A 186 18.79 -8.13 -2.52
C GLN A 186 20.05 -7.26 -2.67
N GLY A 187 19.97 -5.97 -2.33
CA GLY A 187 21.14 -5.08 -2.37
C GLY A 187 22.28 -5.57 -1.47
N LEU A 188 21.95 -6.15 -0.31
CA LEU A 188 22.96 -6.80 0.54
C LEU A 188 23.56 -8.04 -0.14
N ALA A 189 22.74 -8.92 -0.72
CA ALA A 189 23.22 -10.12 -1.41
C ALA A 189 24.15 -9.79 -2.59
N GLU A 190 23.90 -8.68 -3.29
CA GLU A 190 24.71 -8.22 -4.42
C GLU A 190 26.03 -7.58 -4.00
N THR A 191 26.11 -7.00 -2.79
CA THR A 191 27.28 -6.19 -2.35
C THR A 191 28.11 -6.83 -1.24
N ALA A 192 27.59 -7.86 -0.57
CA ALA A 192 28.25 -8.42 0.60
C ALA A 192 29.51 -9.24 0.28
N ASP A 193 29.77 -9.64 -0.98
CA ASP A 193 30.95 -10.43 -1.38
C ASP A 193 31.24 -11.65 -0.46
N GLY A 194 30.18 -12.28 0.07
CA GLY A 194 30.27 -13.41 1.00
C GLY A 194 30.38 -13.05 2.49
N ALA A 195 30.35 -11.77 2.84
CA ALA A 195 30.25 -11.29 4.22
C ALA A 195 28.83 -11.48 4.80
N GLN A 196 28.75 -11.63 6.12
CA GLN A 196 27.48 -11.64 6.83
C GLN A 196 26.96 -10.21 7.01
N GLY A 197 25.69 -9.99 6.65
CA GLY A 197 24.97 -8.74 6.92
C GLY A 197 23.55 -9.02 7.39
N GLY A 198 22.86 -7.97 7.87
CA GLY A 198 21.49 -8.07 8.33
C GLY A 198 20.64 -6.92 7.79
N VAL A 199 19.35 -7.21 7.56
CA VAL A 199 18.32 -6.21 7.25
C VAL A 199 17.44 -6.07 8.48
N ALA A 200 17.30 -4.84 9.00
CA ALA A 200 16.44 -4.54 10.13
C ALA A 200 15.12 -3.91 9.65
N VAL A 201 14.03 -4.36 10.25
CA VAL A 201 12.66 -3.90 9.97
C VAL A 201 12.04 -3.38 11.26
#